data_AF-A0A2D5MRR0-F1
#
_entry.id   AF-A0A2D5MRR0-F1
#
_cell.length_a   1.000
_cell.length_b   1.000
_cell.length_c   1.000
_cell.angle_alpha   90.00
_cell.angle_beta   90.00
_cell.angle_gamma   90.00
#
_symmetry.space_group_name_H-M   'P 1'
#
loop_
_entity.id
_entity.type
_entity.pdbx_description
1 polymer ?
#
loop_
_entity_poly.entity_id
_entity_poly.type
_entity_poly.pdbx_seq_one_letter_code
_entity_poly.pdbx_strand_id
1 'polypeptide(L)'
;MKNILLLNKLAQITAVSLLAIVVGCGQTPSSGSSNDAAKIDALEQQNEKLKASLAKAQKRIGDLLADRGGTPTVVQAGLSVPEILDELREIKMTSENKSSVQRRINFLLESLVEQGDASVPHIRDFLNEMEDVEFAVQRSSEEEDRSRGRGGRGSEWMERMRNRGRSSSLSFEQPPSLRIALMDVLKEIGGSSAEATLGEVLSKTARGFEVAYVAKTVRSMIGDDAYRKEAIAAAHDLLSNPIEIPNPNNFDKNSKRYLFNVLEMYNDQTFIQTAQGMLVTDDGKIDNTVLDYLDDVGKEQSMDAIFQAYSSGAVTDRGDLADLVEAGVKYTGSNPQANQMFNDIMSSDDTDMRVKWSALREMDDSDDTAVLQSRLNLMSNIQPSDNDAENKVMQMYSKQLEAKINGEEFDMRNEMRSLGTDFWRSAFGGRGDDRGRDRGRDRGEDRRNQPTVIRGQ
;
A
#
# COMPACT_ATOMS: atom_id res chain seq x y z
N MET A 1 5.49 49.20 23.28
CA MET A 1 6.08 50.03 22.20
C MET A 1 6.57 49.11 21.10
N LYS A 2 5.97 49.21 19.90
CA LYS A 2 6.39 48.70 18.57
C LYS A 2 6.63 47.18 18.42
N ASN A 3 6.13 46.45 17.43
CA ASN A 3 5.11 46.62 16.39
C ASN A 3 4.77 45.18 15.92
N ILE A 4 3.48 44.87 15.84
CA ILE A 4 2.91 43.69 15.17
C ILE A 4 2.79 44.06 13.68
N LEU A 5 3.26 43.20 12.76
CA LEU A 5 2.82 43.08 11.36
C LEU A 5 3.78 42.16 10.59
N LEU A 6 3.47 40.88 10.45
CA LEU A 6 3.96 40.01 9.37
C LEU A 6 2.95 38.84 9.21
N LEU A 7 1.78 39.17 8.67
CA LEU A 7 0.77 38.25 8.15
C LEU A 7 0.12 38.97 6.95
N ASN A 8 -0.15 38.22 5.88
CA ASN A 8 -0.61 38.63 4.54
C ASN A 8 0.48 39.04 3.53
N LYS A 9 1.06 38.07 2.80
CA LYS A 9 1.32 38.13 1.34
C LYS A 9 1.62 36.73 0.75
N LEU A 10 0.76 35.74 1.00
CA LEU A 10 0.82 34.43 0.31
C LEU A 10 -0.58 33.93 -0.08
N ALA A 11 -1.51 34.86 -0.30
CA ALA A 11 -2.79 34.59 -0.93
C ALA A 11 -2.85 35.43 -2.21
N GLN A 12 -3.23 34.76 -3.32
CA GLN A 12 -3.47 35.30 -4.66
C GLN A 12 -2.29 35.27 -5.63
N ILE A 13 -1.98 34.07 -6.15
CA ILE A 13 -1.61 33.93 -7.57
C ILE A 13 -2.71 33.08 -8.20
N THR A 14 -3.74 33.74 -8.70
CA THR A 14 -4.78 33.17 -9.56
C THR A 14 -4.51 33.57 -11.00
N ALA A 15 -4.34 32.55 -11.84
CA ALA A 15 -4.71 32.44 -13.26
C ALA A 15 -4.55 33.65 -14.20
N VAL A 16 -3.73 33.48 -15.23
CA VAL A 16 -4.04 34.04 -16.56
C VAL A 16 -3.90 32.94 -17.60
N SER A 17 -5.04 32.37 -17.94
CA SER A 17 -5.26 31.43 -19.05
C SER A 17 -5.18 32.18 -20.38
N LEU A 18 -4.44 31.63 -21.34
CA LEU A 18 -4.35 32.11 -22.72
C LEU A 18 -5.47 31.46 -23.55
N LEU A 19 -6.44 32.26 -24.01
CA LEU A 19 -7.34 31.88 -25.11
C LEU A 19 -8.00 33.12 -25.70
N ALA A 20 -7.71 33.41 -26.98
CA ALA A 20 -8.71 33.47 -28.05
C ALA A 20 -8.10 33.99 -29.36
N ILE A 21 -8.07 33.12 -30.37
CA ILE A 21 -8.28 33.50 -31.78
C ILE A 21 -9.74 33.15 -32.08
N VAL A 22 -10.49 34.07 -32.71
CA VAL A 22 -11.32 33.87 -33.93
C VAL A 22 -12.24 35.08 -34.18
N VAL A 23 -11.98 35.75 -35.30
CA VAL A 23 -12.86 36.31 -36.36
C VAL A 23 -14.25 36.90 -36.00
N GLY A 24 -14.40 38.20 -36.28
CA GLY A 24 -15.47 38.77 -37.14
C GLY A 24 -16.87 39.01 -36.56
N CYS A 25 -17.16 40.25 -36.16
CA CYS A 25 -18.23 41.12 -36.71
C CYS A 25 -18.44 42.37 -35.82
N GLY A 26 -18.25 43.54 -36.41
CA GLY A 26 -18.95 44.80 -36.07
C GLY A 26 -19.01 45.23 -34.61
N GLN A 27 -17.97 45.91 -34.12
CA GLN A 27 -18.06 47.11 -33.30
C GLN A 27 -16.68 47.76 -33.20
N THR A 28 -16.58 49.01 -33.64
CA THR A 28 -15.36 49.82 -33.57
C THR A 28 -14.88 49.97 -32.12
N PRO A 29 -13.58 49.78 -31.80
CA PRO A 29 -13.08 50.07 -30.47
C PRO A 29 -13.07 51.59 -30.27
N SER A 30 -13.95 52.06 -29.40
CA SER A 30 -13.93 53.43 -28.89
C SER A 30 -12.67 53.64 -28.04
N SER A 31 -11.91 54.67 -28.42
CA SER A 31 -11.04 55.48 -27.54
C SER A 31 -10.19 54.74 -26.51
N GLY A 32 -8.90 54.55 -26.84
CA GLY A 32 -7.87 54.15 -25.88
C GLY A 32 -7.88 55.05 -24.64
N SER A 33 -8.15 54.43 -23.49
CA SER A 33 -8.13 55.10 -22.20
C SER A 33 -6.66 55.25 -21.75
N SER A 34 -6.30 56.45 -21.29
CA SER A 34 -4.96 56.76 -20.75
C SER A 34 -4.55 55.84 -19.57
N ASN A 35 -5.52 55.12 -18.99
CA ASN A 35 -5.32 54.18 -17.89
C ASN A 35 -4.72 52.83 -18.31
N ASP A 36 -4.88 52.42 -19.57
CA ASP A 36 -4.34 51.13 -20.04
C ASP A 36 -2.88 51.26 -20.48
N ALA A 37 -2.51 52.40 -21.09
CA ALA A 37 -1.11 52.73 -21.39
C ALA A 37 -0.27 52.86 -20.12
N ALA A 38 -0.80 53.52 -19.09
CA ALA A 38 -0.10 53.66 -17.80
C ALA A 38 0.11 52.32 -17.07
N LYS A 39 -0.79 51.35 -17.25
CA LYS A 39 -0.63 49.99 -16.71
C LYS A 39 0.41 49.18 -17.49
N ILE A 40 0.46 49.34 -18.81
CA ILE A 40 1.47 48.69 -19.66
C ILE A 40 2.87 49.22 -19.32
N ASP A 41 3.03 50.54 -19.20
CA ASP A 41 4.31 51.15 -18.80
C ASP A 41 4.74 50.70 -17.39
N ALA A 42 3.79 50.55 -16.46
CA ALA A 42 4.07 50.05 -15.12
C ALA A 42 4.52 48.57 -15.12
N LEU A 43 3.94 47.75 -15.99
CA LEU A 43 4.32 46.34 -16.16
C LEU A 43 5.69 46.21 -16.84
N GLU A 44 6.00 47.04 -17.83
CA GLU A 44 7.34 47.07 -18.45
C GLU A 44 8.41 47.47 -17.44
N GLN A 45 8.14 48.48 -16.60
CA GLN A 45 9.06 48.88 -15.53
C GLN A 45 9.25 47.79 -14.48
N GLN A 46 8.19 47.02 -14.16
CA GLN A 46 8.31 45.87 -13.25
C GLN A 46 9.13 44.74 -13.88
N ASN A 47 8.93 44.45 -15.16
CA ASN A 47 9.73 43.47 -15.90
C ASN A 47 11.22 43.85 -15.92
N GLU A 48 11.55 45.11 -16.19
CA GLU A 48 12.94 45.57 -16.18
C GLU A 48 13.56 45.53 -14.77
N LYS A 49 12.80 45.87 -13.72
CA LYS A 49 13.26 45.69 -12.33
C LYS A 49 13.49 44.23 -11.96
N LEU A 50 12.61 43.34 -12.42
CA LEU A 50 12.75 41.90 -12.18
C LEU A 50 13.99 41.34 -12.90
N LYS A 51 14.18 41.66 -14.18
CA LYS A 51 15.40 41.31 -14.95
C LYS A 51 16.66 41.82 -14.26
N ALA A 52 16.65 43.07 -13.78
CA ALA A 52 17.79 43.64 -13.06
C ALA A 52 18.05 42.92 -11.72
N SER A 53 17.00 42.51 -11.00
CA SER A 53 17.15 41.72 -9.77
C SER A 53 17.68 40.32 -10.04
N LEU A 54 17.26 39.69 -11.14
CA LEU A 54 17.68 38.37 -11.58
C LEU A 54 19.16 38.40 -11.97
N ALA A 55 19.56 39.38 -12.77
CA ALA A 55 20.97 39.60 -13.13
C ALA A 55 21.84 39.86 -11.88
N LYS A 56 21.33 40.60 -10.89
CA LYS A 56 22.04 40.86 -9.62
C LYS A 56 22.14 39.60 -8.76
N ALA A 57 21.11 38.77 -8.72
CA ALA A 57 21.11 37.48 -8.02
C ALA A 57 22.07 36.50 -8.68
N GLN A 58 22.05 36.39 -10.02
CA GLN A 58 23.00 35.59 -10.80
C GLN A 58 24.44 36.02 -10.56
N LYS A 59 24.72 37.33 -10.55
CA LYS A 59 26.06 37.84 -10.23
C LYS A 59 26.49 37.47 -8.81
N ARG A 60 25.58 37.59 -7.83
CA ARG A 60 25.86 37.22 -6.44
C ARG A 60 26.10 35.72 -6.27
N ILE A 61 25.42 34.88 -7.04
CA ILE A 61 25.67 33.43 -7.10
C ILE A 61 27.05 33.16 -7.74
N GLY A 62 27.39 33.84 -8.84
CA GLY A 62 28.70 33.76 -9.47
C GLY A 62 29.84 34.16 -8.52
N ASP A 63 29.67 35.25 -7.77
CA ASP A 63 30.64 35.71 -6.78
C ASP A 63 30.82 34.69 -5.63
N LEU A 64 29.73 34.07 -5.15
CA LEU A 64 29.77 33.01 -4.12
C LEU A 64 30.40 31.71 -4.62
N LEU A 65 30.26 31.39 -5.90
CA LEU A 65 30.89 30.24 -6.54
C LEU A 65 32.39 30.46 -6.74
N ALA A 66 32.80 31.69 -7.09
CA ALA A 66 34.20 32.07 -7.22
C ALA A 66 34.96 32.03 -5.88
N ASP A 67 34.30 32.43 -4.77
CA ASP A 67 34.85 32.38 -3.41
C ASP A 67 35.06 30.93 -2.90
N ARG A 68 34.40 29.95 -3.53
CA ARG A 68 34.49 28.52 -3.19
C ARG A 68 35.50 27.73 -4.03
N GLY A 69 36.28 28.41 -4.87
CA GLY A 69 37.35 27.80 -5.67
C GLY A 69 36.88 26.90 -6.83
N GLY A 70 35.62 26.99 -7.23
CA GLY A 70 35.09 26.30 -8.41
C GLY A 70 35.27 27.15 -9.67
N THR A 71 35.85 26.58 -10.72
CA THR A 71 35.85 27.20 -12.06
C THR A 71 34.41 27.47 -12.51
N PRO A 72 34.11 28.63 -13.13
CA PRO A 72 32.77 28.97 -13.58
C PRO A 72 32.45 28.16 -14.84
N THR A 73 31.80 27.01 -14.68
CA THR A 73 31.03 26.44 -15.79
C THR A 73 29.86 27.39 -16.00
N VAL A 74 29.87 28.07 -17.15
CA VAL A 74 28.83 28.99 -17.59
C VAL A 74 27.49 28.25 -17.61
N VAL A 75 26.65 28.47 -16.60
CA VAL A 75 25.24 28.04 -16.58
C VAL A 75 24.46 28.98 -17.48
N GLN A 76 24.59 28.82 -18.79
CA GLN A 76 23.75 29.46 -19.82
C GLN A 76 23.39 28.45 -20.92
N ALA A 77 22.64 27.44 -20.50
CA ALA A 77 21.57 26.73 -21.21
C ALA A 77 21.01 25.78 -20.16
N GLY A 78 19.69 25.79 -19.91
CA GLY A 78 19.11 24.69 -19.13
C GLY A 78 19.47 23.38 -19.84
N LEU A 79 19.84 22.34 -19.09
CA LEU A 79 20.05 21.01 -19.68
C LEU A 79 18.78 20.66 -20.48
N SER A 80 18.97 20.17 -21.70
CA SER A 80 17.87 19.65 -22.50
C SER A 80 17.25 18.41 -21.81
N VAL A 81 15.99 18.10 -22.11
CA VAL A 81 15.32 16.92 -21.54
C VAL A 81 16.16 15.63 -21.68
N PRO A 82 16.76 15.31 -22.85
CA PRO A 82 17.60 14.13 -22.97
C PRO A 82 18.83 14.17 -22.06
N GLU A 83 19.52 15.31 -21.97
CA GLU A 83 20.70 15.46 -21.10
C GLU A 83 20.33 15.29 -19.62
N ILE A 84 19.14 15.74 -19.20
CA ILE A 84 18.64 15.52 -17.84
C ILE A 84 18.40 14.02 -17.60
N LEU A 85 17.75 13.31 -18.53
CA LEU A 85 17.47 11.89 -18.40
C LEU A 85 18.74 11.04 -18.38
N ASP A 86 19.72 11.37 -19.22
CA ASP A 86 21.04 10.72 -19.23
C ASP A 86 21.76 10.92 -17.90
N GLU A 87 21.76 12.14 -17.36
CA GLU A 87 22.35 12.40 -16.05
C GLU A 87 21.64 11.61 -14.94
N LEU A 88 20.30 11.64 -14.91
CA LEU A 88 19.51 10.89 -13.93
C LEU A 88 19.76 9.38 -13.99
N ARG A 89 19.99 8.82 -15.18
CA ARG A 89 20.32 7.41 -15.39
C ARG A 89 21.69 7.05 -14.80
N GLU A 90 22.67 7.95 -14.88
CA GLU A 90 24.04 7.70 -14.42
C GLU A 90 24.29 8.00 -12.93
N ILE A 91 23.32 8.62 -12.25
CA ILE A 91 23.46 9.00 -10.85
C ILE A 91 23.75 7.78 -9.95
N LYS A 92 24.81 7.91 -9.14
CA LYS A 92 25.15 6.94 -8.09
C LYS A 92 25.14 7.62 -6.73
N MET A 93 24.26 7.13 -5.86
CA MET A 93 24.14 7.62 -4.50
C MET A 93 24.90 6.70 -3.53
N THR A 94 25.83 7.29 -2.79
CA THR A 94 26.58 6.66 -1.70
C THR A 94 26.22 7.32 -0.37
N SER A 95 26.64 6.73 0.74
CA SER A 95 26.41 7.28 2.08
C SER A 95 27.06 8.66 2.26
N GLU A 96 28.19 8.91 1.59
CA GLU A 96 28.98 10.14 1.69
C GLU A 96 28.40 11.30 0.88
N ASN A 97 27.81 11.02 -0.29
CA ASN A 97 27.32 12.05 -1.20
C ASN A 97 25.78 12.22 -1.18
N LYS A 98 25.06 11.42 -0.38
CA LYS A 98 23.58 11.34 -0.32
C LYS A 98 22.88 12.70 -0.42
N SER A 99 23.20 13.63 0.48
CA SER A 99 22.51 14.94 0.54
C SER A 99 22.77 15.81 -0.70
N SER A 100 23.94 15.70 -1.31
CA SER A 100 24.27 16.46 -2.53
C SER A 100 23.61 15.85 -3.75
N VAL A 101 23.68 14.52 -3.88
CA VAL A 101 23.04 13.77 -4.97
C VAL A 101 21.53 13.95 -4.92
N GLN A 102 20.90 13.88 -3.75
CA GLN A 102 19.47 14.08 -3.61
C GLN A 102 19.02 15.47 -4.08
N ARG A 103 19.77 16.53 -3.72
CA ARG A 103 19.47 17.89 -4.21
C ARG A 103 19.62 17.98 -5.73
N ARG A 104 20.60 17.27 -6.31
CA ARG A 104 20.79 17.21 -7.75
C ARG A 104 19.64 16.49 -8.45
N ILE A 105 19.22 15.34 -7.93
CA ILE A 105 18.03 14.61 -8.41
C ILE A 105 16.81 15.54 -8.39
N ASN A 106 16.52 16.17 -7.24
CA ASN A 106 15.37 17.07 -7.12
C ASN A 106 15.43 18.23 -8.12
N PHE A 107 16.59 18.88 -8.28
CA PHE A 107 16.78 19.95 -9.25
C PHE A 107 16.52 19.48 -10.69
N LEU A 108 17.01 18.29 -11.05
CA LEU A 108 16.83 17.71 -12.38
C LEU A 108 15.36 17.37 -12.64
N LEU A 109 14.66 16.78 -11.67
CA LEU A 109 13.23 16.48 -11.78
C LEU A 109 12.37 17.75 -11.86
N GLU A 110 12.66 18.78 -11.05
CA GLU A 110 12.00 20.09 -11.14
C GLU A 110 12.23 20.73 -12.51
N SER A 111 13.44 20.60 -13.07
CA SER A 111 13.76 21.10 -14.42
C SER A 111 12.96 20.39 -15.52
N LEU A 112 12.59 19.12 -15.34
CA LEU A 112 11.70 18.40 -16.26
C LEU A 112 10.26 18.90 -16.16
N VAL A 113 9.78 19.18 -14.93
CA VAL A 113 8.44 19.74 -14.69
C VAL A 113 8.34 21.15 -15.27
N GLU A 114 9.37 21.99 -15.10
CA GLU A 114 9.42 23.34 -15.68
C GLU A 114 9.35 23.34 -17.22
N GLN A 115 9.89 22.29 -17.86
CA GLN A 115 9.81 22.10 -19.31
C GLN A 115 8.42 21.60 -19.77
N GLY A 116 7.57 21.13 -18.86
CA GLY A 116 6.16 20.82 -19.11
C GLY A 116 5.95 19.77 -20.20
N ASP A 117 4.99 20.04 -21.10
CA ASP A 117 4.62 19.13 -22.19
C ASP A 117 5.79 18.73 -23.10
N ALA A 118 6.85 19.54 -23.20
CA ALA A 118 8.03 19.21 -23.99
C ALA A 118 8.81 18.00 -23.41
N SER A 119 8.69 17.74 -22.11
CA SER A 119 9.33 16.61 -21.44
C SER A 119 8.61 15.29 -21.68
N VAL A 120 7.30 15.33 -21.94
CA VAL A 120 6.44 14.14 -21.97
C VAL A 120 6.88 13.09 -23.01
N PRO A 121 7.19 13.43 -24.28
CA PRO A 121 7.61 12.43 -25.26
C PRO A 121 8.91 11.72 -24.86
N HIS A 122 9.89 12.45 -24.32
CA HIS A 122 11.16 11.87 -23.89
C HIS A 122 11.00 10.97 -22.66
N ILE A 123 10.15 11.39 -21.70
CA ILE A 123 9.82 10.57 -20.54
C ILE A 123 9.09 9.29 -20.97
N ARG A 124 8.14 9.40 -21.90
CA ARG A 124 7.42 8.25 -22.48
C ARG A 124 8.39 7.25 -23.13
N ASP A 125 9.33 7.75 -23.93
CA ASP A 125 10.32 6.90 -24.60
C ASP A 125 11.18 6.16 -23.56
N PHE A 126 11.68 6.87 -22.54
CA PHE A 126 12.43 6.26 -21.45
C PHE A 126 11.62 5.18 -20.71
N LEU A 127 10.36 5.48 -20.36
CA LEU A 127 9.50 4.52 -19.64
C LEU A 127 9.23 3.26 -20.47
N ASN A 128 9.25 3.35 -21.80
CA ASN A 128 9.08 2.23 -22.72
C ASN A 128 10.32 1.33 -22.86
N GLU A 129 11.51 1.80 -22.45
CA GLU A 129 12.73 0.97 -22.43
C GLU A 129 12.73 -0.07 -21.31
N MET A 130 11.84 0.06 -20.33
CA MET A 130 11.70 -0.86 -19.19
C MET A 130 12.94 -1.00 -18.31
N GLU A 131 13.88 -0.06 -18.42
CA GLU A 131 15.06 0.06 -17.54
C GLU A 131 14.73 0.91 -16.31
N ASP A 132 15.26 0.53 -15.14
CA ASP A 132 15.06 1.26 -13.88
C ASP A 132 16.37 1.46 -13.12
N VAL A 133 16.47 2.60 -12.43
CA VAL A 133 17.64 2.98 -11.62
C VAL A 133 17.15 3.27 -10.20
N GLU A 134 17.52 2.43 -9.24
CA GLU A 134 17.21 2.67 -7.84
C GLU A 134 18.00 3.87 -7.29
N PHE A 135 17.30 4.79 -6.63
CA PHE A 135 17.93 5.86 -5.87
C PHE A 135 18.30 5.41 -4.45
N ALA A 136 18.49 4.11 -4.21
CA ALA A 136 18.93 3.61 -2.91
C ALA A 136 20.42 3.92 -2.68
N VAL A 137 20.81 4.11 -1.42
CA VAL A 137 22.24 4.23 -1.06
C VAL A 137 22.93 2.91 -1.39
N GLN A 138 23.85 2.93 -2.34
CA GLN A 138 24.70 1.78 -2.64
C GLN A 138 25.62 1.54 -1.42
N ARG A 139 25.37 0.45 -0.70
CA ARG A 139 26.20 0.00 0.44
C ARG A 139 27.22 -1.02 -0.05
N SER A 140 28.38 -1.07 0.59
CA SER A 140 29.37 -2.14 0.32
C SER A 140 28.85 -3.48 0.84
N SER A 141 29.27 -4.57 0.20
CA SER A 141 28.87 -5.95 0.55
C SER A 141 29.12 -6.33 2.01
N GLU A 142 30.10 -5.69 2.67
CA GLU A 142 30.46 -5.93 4.07
C GLU A 142 29.51 -5.28 5.08
N GLU A 143 28.71 -4.29 4.67
CA GLU A 143 27.73 -3.61 5.53
C GLU A 143 26.34 -4.27 5.51
N GLU A 144 25.99 -4.98 4.43
CA GLU A 144 24.74 -5.73 4.33
C GLU A 144 24.67 -6.91 5.30
N ASP A 145 25.77 -7.64 5.46
CA ASP A 145 25.84 -8.83 6.31
C ASP A 145 25.71 -8.49 7.81
N ARG A 146 26.04 -7.26 8.21
CA ARG A 146 25.91 -6.80 9.60
C ARG A 146 24.48 -6.40 9.98
N SER A 147 23.61 -6.11 8.99
CA SER A 147 22.21 -5.72 9.25
C SER A 147 21.22 -6.89 9.27
N ARG A 148 21.58 -8.06 8.72
CA ARG A 148 20.67 -9.23 8.62
C ARG A 148 20.46 -9.99 9.95
N GLY A 149 21.18 -9.63 11.02
CA GLY A 149 21.27 -10.42 12.25
C GLY A 149 20.21 -10.23 13.34
N ARG A 150 19.10 -9.49 13.12
CA ARG A 150 18.14 -9.20 14.21
C ARG A 150 16.67 -9.12 13.82
N GLY A 151 16.16 -10.09 13.07
CA GLY A 151 14.72 -10.29 12.84
C GLY A 151 14.18 -11.47 13.66
N GLY A 152 13.66 -11.22 14.86
CA GLY A 152 13.06 -12.26 15.70
C GLY A 152 11.60 -12.52 15.32
N ARG A 153 11.20 -13.81 15.29
CA ARG A 153 9.86 -14.39 15.02
C ARG A 153 8.64 -13.83 15.81
N GLY A 154 8.79 -12.69 16.49
CA GLY A 154 7.69 -11.90 17.06
C GLY A 154 7.29 -10.69 16.20
N SER A 155 7.98 -10.45 15.08
CA SER A 155 7.67 -9.38 14.13
C SER A 155 6.46 -9.72 13.27
N GLU A 156 6.30 -10.95 12.81
CA GLU A 156 5.29 -11.36 11.81
C GLU A 156 3.83 -11.00 12.19
N TRP A 157 3.41 -11.24 13.43
CA TRP A 157 2.06 -10.85 13.91
C TRP A 157 1.90 -9.33 14.10
N MET A 158 2.95 -8.65 14.56
CA MET A 158 2.98 -7.17 14.69
C MET A 158 3.14 -6.46 13.33
N GLU A 159 3.72 -7.14 12.35
CA GLU A 159 3.95 -6.71 10.97
C GLU A 159 2.69 -6.96 10.14
N ARG A 160 1.97 -8.07 10.39
CA ARG A 160 0.59 -8.35 9.93
C ARG A 160 -0.40 -7.28 10.42
N MET A 161 -0.44 -6.98 11.72
CA MET A 161 -1.31 -5.92 12.28
C MET A 161 -0.96 -4.52 11.74
N ARG A 162 0.33 -4.25 11.44
CA ARG A 162 0.75 -2.99 10.80
C ARG A 162 0.47 -2.97 9.29
N ASN A 163 0.37 -4.12 8.63
CA ASN A 163 0.11 -4.25 7.19
C ASN A 163 -1.38 -4.33 6.85
N ARG A 164 -2.28 -4.82 7.73
CA ARG A 164 -3.75 -4.78 7.52
C ARG A 164 -4.27 -3.34 7.30
N GLY A 165 -3.59 -2.34 7.87
CA GLY A 165 -3.93 -0.91 7.70
C GLY A 165 -2.92 -0.10 6.85
N ARG A 166 -1.89 -0.75 6.30
CA ARG A 166 -0.93 -0.12 5.39
C ARG A 166 -0.82 -0.96 4.14
N SER A 167 -1.67 -0.62 3.15
CA SER A 167 -1.26 -0.66 1.74
C SER A 167 0.23 -0.38 1.69
N SER A 168 1.03 -1.31 1.16
CA SER A 168 2.46 -1.11 0.89
C SER A 168 2.64 0.33 0.40
N SER A 169 3.30 1.18 1.20
CA SER A 169 3.15 2.63 1.05
C SER A 169 3.52 3.05 -0.36
N LEU A 170 2.52 3.44 -1.17
CA LEU A 170 2.71 4.03 -2.49
C LEU A 170 2.99 5.54 -2.41
N SER A 171 3.27 6.04 -1.21
CA SER A 171 3.55 7.43 -0.92
C SER A 171 4.97 7.52 -0.37
N PHE A 172 5.81 8.26 -1.08
CA PHE A 172 7.22 8.43 -0.77
C PHE A 172 7.54 9.90 -0.67
N GLU A 173 8.35 10.29 0.33
CA GLU A 173 8.88 11.65 0.43
C GLU A 173 9.92 11.93 -0.67
N GLN A 174 10.61 10.87 -1.13
CA GLN A 174 11.54 10.89 -2.25
C GLN A 174 11.27 9.67 -3.13
N PRO A 175 11.27 9.82 -4.46
CA PRO A 175 10.99 8.71 -5.34
C PRO A 175 12.03 7.59 -5.15
N PRO A 176 11.62 6.32 -5.06
CA PRO A 176 12.53 5.21 -4.79
C PRO A 176 13.39 4.82 -6.00
N SER A 177 12.97 5.17 -7.22
CA SER A 177 13.70 4.90 -8.45
C SER A 177 13.42 5.95 -9.52
N LEU A 178 14.23 5.97 -10.57
CA LEU A 178 14.09 6.88 -11.70
C LEU A 178 12.74 6.73 -12.38
N ARG A 179 12.27 5.51 -12.66
CA ARG A 179 10.97 5.32 -13.31
C ARG A 179 9.82 5.92 -12.49
N ILE A 180 9.84 5.72 -11.17
CA ILE A 180 8.83 6.32 -10.28
C ILE A 180 8.94 7.84 -10.25
N ALA A 181 10.16 8.37 -10.21
CA ALA A 181 10.40 9.81 -10.27
C ALA A 181 9.84 10.44 -11.55
N LEU A 182 10.00 9.76 -12.69
CA LEU A 182 9.45 10.23 -13.96
C LEU A 182 7.92 10.15 -14.01
N MET A 183 7.31 9.16 -13.35
CA MET A 183 5.85 9.11 -13.17
C MET A 183 5.35 10.25 -12.28
N ASP A 184 6.08 10.61 -11.21
CA ASP A 184 5.81 11.81 -10.41
C ASP A 184 5.95 13.09 -11.26
N VAL A 185 6.96 13.19 -12.12
CA VAL A 185 7.12 14.32 -13.06
C VAL A 185 5.92 14.41 -14.00
N LEU A 186 5.44 13.30 -14.59
CA LEU A 186 4.24 13.29 -15.43
C LEU A 186 2.99 13.73 -14.65
N LYS A 187 2.87 13.31 -13.38
CA LYS A 187 1.79 13.74 -12.50
C LYS A 187 1.80 15.25 -12.26
N GLU A 188 2.97 15.83 -11.98
CA GLU A 188 3.13 17.27 -11.73
C GLU A 188 2.96 18.11 -13.00
N ILE A 189 3.38 17.60 -14.18
CA ILE A 189 3.11 18.24 -15.48
C ILE A 189 1.60 18.24 -15.74
N GLY A 190 0.93 17.09 -15.56
CA GLY A 190 -0.50 16.93 -15.80
C GLY A 190 -0.90 17.09 -17.27
N GLY A 191 -2.21 17.25 -17.50
CA GLY A 191 -2.76 17.40 -18.85
C GLY A 191 -2.83 16.10 -19.65
N SER A 192 -3.57 16.13 -20.76
CA SER A 192 -3.95 14.91 -21.48
C SER A 192 -2.78 14.09 -22.03
N SER A 193 -1.65 14.73 -22.36
CA SER A 193 -0.45 14.04 -22.85
C SER A 193 0.24 13.24 -21.74
N ALA A 194 0.41 13.84 -20.56
CA ALA A 194 1.02 13.17 -19.42
C ALA A 194 0.11 12.07 -18.85
N GLU A 195 -1.20 12.35 -18.77
CA GLU A 195 -2.22 11.37 -18.38
C GLU A 195 -2.23 10.15 -19.32
N ALA A 196 -2.19 10.36 -20.63
CA ALA A 196 -2.12 9.28 -21.62
C ALA A 196 -0.83 8.46 -21.49
N THR A 197 0.29 9.13 -21.19
CA THR A 197 1.58 8.46 -20.95
C THR A 197 1.54 7.58 -19.70
N LEU A 198 0.95 8.06 -18.61
CA LEU A 198 0.71 7.25 -17.40
C LEU A 198 -0.22 6.06 -17.71
N GLY A 199 -1.28 6.27 -18.49
CA GLY A 199 -2.15 5.19 -18.96
C GLY A 199 -1.40 4.11 -19.77
N GLU A 200 -0.46 4.51 -20.62
CA GLU A 200 0.36 3.58 -21.40
C GLU A 200 1.27 2.72 -20.52
N VAL A 201 1.81 3.28 -19.43
CA VAL A 201 2.62 2.51 -18.47
C VAL A 201 1.84 1.30 -17.96
N LEU A 202 0.56 1.45 -17.61
CA LEU A 202 -0.28 0.34 -17.14
C LEU A 202 -0.33 -0.81 -18.13
N SER A 203 -0.36 -0.51 -19.44
CA SER A 203 -0.47 -1.52 -20.50
C SER A 203 0.86 -2.19 -20.89
N LYS A 204 1.99 -1.62 -20.49
CA LYS A 204 3.33 -2.05 -20.94
C LYS A 204 4.24 -2.51 -19.82
N THR A 205 4.00 -2.04 -18.60
CA THR A 205 4.88 -2.39 -17.49
C THR A 205 4.72 -3.86 -17.11
N ALA A 206 5.85 -4.54 -16.93
CA ALA A 206 5.89 -5.89 -16.37
C ALA A 206 5.97 -5.86 -14.82
N ARG A 207 6.01 -4.68 -14.20
CA ARG A 207 6.25 -4.51 -12.77
C ARG A 207 4.96 -4.23 -12.02
N GLY A 208 4.53 -5.14 -11.15
CA GLY A 208 3.28 -4.98 -10.40
C GLY A 208 3.24 -3.77 -9.47
N PHE A 209 4.40 -3.35 -8.95
CA PHE A 209 4.52 -2.11 -8.19
C PHE A 209 4.19 -0.87 -9.02
N GLU A 210 4.66 -0.80 -10.27
CA GLU A 210 4.36 0.32 -11.18
C GLU A 210 2.88 0.35 -11.54
N VAL A 211 2.25 -0.81 -11.77
CA VAL A 211 0.80 -0.89 -11.99
C VAL A 211 0.05 -0.27 -10.82
N ALA A 212 0.37 -0.67 -9.59
CA ALA A 212 -0.29 -0.16 -8.39
C ALA A 212 -0.02 1.33 -8.16
N TYR A 213 1.22 1.77 -8.37
CA TYR A 213 1.63 3.15 -8.21
C TYR A 213 0.91 4.06 -9.22
N VAL A 214 0.94 3.70 -10.51
CA VAL A 214 0.28 4.48 -11.57
C VAL A 214 -1.23 4.49 -11.38
N ALA A 215 -1.86 3.34 -11.07
CA ALA A 215 -3.28 3.27 -10.79
C ALA A 215 -3.71 4.25 -9.69
N LYS A 216 -2.96 4.29 -8.57
CA LYS A 216 -3.22 5.24 -7.49
C LYS A 216 -3.01 6.69 -7.96
N THR A 217 -1.96 6.95 -8.73
CA THR A 217 -1.62 8.28 -9.23
C THR A 217 -2.69 8.83 -10.16
N VAL A 218 -3.11 8.08 -11.17
CA VAL A 218 -4.15 8.53 -12.12
C VAL A 218 -5.51 8.68 -11.44
N ARG A 219 -5.84 7.83 -10.46
CA ARG A 219 -7.05 8.02 -9.64
C ARG A 219 -7.03 9.33 -8.85
N SER A 220 -5.89 9.66 -8.25
CA SER A 220 -5.71 10.90 -7.52
C SER A 220 -5.76 12.14 -8.42
N MET A 221 -5.36 12.02 -9.69
CA MET A 221 -5.33 13.13 -10.64
C MET A 221 -6.67 13.36 -11.34
N ILE A 222 -7.30 12.27 -11.80
CA ILE A 222 -8.40 12.31 -12.77
C ILE A 222 -9.73 11.90 -12.14
N GLY A 223 -9.71 10.97 -11.18
CA GLY A 223 -10.89 10.47 -10.48
C GLY A 223 -10.88 8.96 -10.25
N ASP A 224 -11.77 8.46 -9.41
CA ASP A 224 -11.73 7.10 -8.87
C ASP A 224 -11.73 5.97 -9.91
N ASP A 225 -12.32 6.18 -11.09
CA ASP A 225 -12.41 5.20 -12.17
C ASP A 225 -11.38 5.40 -13.30
N ALA A 226 -10.44 6.34 -13.14
CA ALA A 226 -9.45 6.65 -14.15
C ALA A 226 -8.57 5.45 -14.49
N TYR A 227 -8.51 5.07 -15.78
CA TYR A 227 -7.77 3.91 -16.27
C TYR A 227 -8.09 2.58 -15.55
N ARG A 228 -9.30 2.46 -14.99
CA ARG A 228 -9.74 1.24 -14.27
C ARG A 228 -9.56 -0.01 -15.13
N LYS A 229 -9.95 0.05 -16.40
CA LYS A 229 -9.90 -1.10 -17.31
C LYS A 229 -8.46 -1.54 -17.55
N GLU A 230 -7.56 -0.60 -17.82
CA GLU A 230 -6.15 -0.84 -18.09
C GLU A 230 -5.43 -1.38 -16.84
N ALA A 231 -5.67 -0.78 -15.68
CA ALA A 231 -5.08 -1.22 -14.42
C ALA A 231 -5.53 -2.63 -14.02
N ILE A 232 -6.84 -2.94 -14.13
CA ILE A 232 -7.37 -4.27 -13.84
C ILE A 232 -6.83 -5.29 -14.83
N ALA A 233 -6.82 -4.98 -16.13
CA ALA A 233 -6.29 -5.89 -17.14
C ALA A 233 -4.81 -6.22 -16.91
N ALA A 234 -4.00 -5.23 -16.56
CA ALA A 234 -2.59 -5.43 -16.22
C ALA A 234 -2.42 -6.29 -14.97
N ALA A 235 -3.22 -6.06 -13.93
CA ALA A 235 -3.17 -6.86 -12.72
C ALA A 235 -3.59 -8.32 -12.96
N HIS A 236 -4.66 -8.54 -13.73
CA HIS A 236 -5.10 -9.88 -14.13
C HIS A 236 -4.02 -10.63 -14.89
N ASP A 237 -3.42 -9.98 -15.89
CA ASP A 237 -2.40 -10.62 -16.73
C ASP A 237 -1.14 -10.94 -15.93
N LEU A 238 -0.60 -10.01 -15.15
CA LEU A 238 0.62 -10.23 -14.38
C LEU A 238 0.43 -11.19 -13.19
N LEU A 239 -0.78 -11.32 -12.63
CA LEU A 239 -1.09 -12.33 -11.62
C LEU A 239 -1.22 -13.73 -12.23
N SER A 240 -1.77 -13.83 -13.43
CA SER A 240 -1.99 -15.11 -14.12
C SER A 240 -0.72 -15.59 -14.84
N ASN A 241 0.07 -14.66 -15.36
CA ASN A 241 1.27 -14.88 -16.16
C ASN A 241 2.42 -14.01 -15.61
N PRO A 242 3.00 -14.35 -14.44
CA PRO A 242 4.10 -13.57 -13.88
C PRO A 242 5.30 -13.50 -14.82
N ILE A 243 5.83 -12.30 -15.01
CA ILE A 243 7.00 -12.04 -15.86
C ILE A 243 8.24 -11.93 -14.98
N GLU A 244 9.32 -12.63 -15.33
CA GLU A 244 10.62 -12.46 -14.67
C GLU A 244 11.24 -11.10 -15.05
N ILE A 245 11.53 -10.29 -14.04
CA ILE A 245 12.11 -8.96 -14.22
C ILE A 245 13.64 -9.06 -14.17
N PRO A 246 14.37 -8.60 -15.20
CA PRO A 246 15.82 -8.51 -15.15
C PRO A 246 16.27 -7.54 -14.05
N ASN A 247 17.22 -7.97 -13.21
CA ASN A 247 17.74 -7.20 -12.07
C ASN A 247 16.62 -6.70 -11.13
N PRO A 248 15.88 -7.60 -10.46
CA PRO A 248 14.73 -7.22 -9.66
C PRO A 248 15.14 -6.39 -8.44
N ASN A 249 14.36 -5.35 -8.16
CA ASN A 249 14.50 -4.54 -6.96
C ASN A 249 13.70 -5.12 -5.78
N ASN A 250 13.70 -4.43 -4.64
CA ASN A 250 12.94 -4.87 -3.47
C ASN A 250 11.41 -4.78 -3.65
N PHE A 251 10.91 -3.97 -4.58
CA PHE A 251 9.48 -3.86 -4.87
C PHE A 251 8.98 -5.03 -5.73
N ASP A 252 9.82 -5.52 -6.64
CA ASP A 252 9.51 -6.63 -7.53
C ASP A 252 9.25 -7.93 -6.77
N LYS A 253 9.94 -8.14 -5.64
CA LYS A 253 9.72 -9.27 -4.72
C LYS A 253 8.29 -9.33 -4.16
N ASN A 254 7.63 -8.18 -4.04
CA ASN A 254 6.27 -8.04 -3.53
C ASN A 254 5.25 -7.74 -4.65
N SER A 255 5.60 -7.97 -5.91
CA SER A 255 4.77 -7.66 -7.09
C SER A 255 3.33 -8.20 -6.95
N LYS A 256 3.18 -9.48 -6.56
CA LYS A 256 1.87 -10.12 -6.34
C LYS A 256 0.95 -9.30 -5.42
N ARG A 257 1.49 -8.84 -4.28
CA ARG A 257 0.72 -8.02 -3.32
C ARG A 257 0.31 -6.67 -3.89
N TYR A 258 1.18 -6.01 -4.64
CA TYR A 258 0.81 -4.76 -5.29
C TYR A 258 -0.32 -4.96 -6.30
N LEU A 259 -0.31 -6.06 -7.04
CA LEU A 259 -1.36 -6.37 -8.01
C LEU A 259 -2.70 -6.68 -7.34
N PHE A 260 -2.71 -7.44 -6.24
CA PHE A 260 -3.94 -7.62 -5.46
C PHE A 260 -4.46 -6.31 -4.85
N ASN A 261 -3.57 -5.43 -4.36
CA ASN A 261 -3.99 -4.10 -3.91
C ASN A 261 -4.67 -3.30 -5.04
N VAL A 262 -4.32 -3.50 -6.32
CA VAL A 262 -5.03 -2.87 -7.46
C VAL A 262 -6.44 -3.41 -7.59
N LEU A 263 -6.61 -4.73 -7.47
CA LEU A 263 -7.93 -5.37 -7.54
C LEU A 263 -8.82 -4.91 -6.38
N GLU A 264 -8.28 -4.85 -5.16
CA GLU A 264 -8.95 -4.30 -3.97
C GLU A 264 -9.31 -2.83 -4.17
N MET A 265 -8.36 -2.03 -4.66
CA MET A 265 -8.52 -0.61 -4.91
C MET A 265 -9.70 -0.28 -5.83
N TYR A 266 -9.95 -1.13 -6.83
CA TYR A 266 -11.08 -1.00 -7.77
C TYR A 266 -12.27 -1.90 -7.44
N ASN A 267 -12.24 -2.58 -6.29
CA ASN A 267 -13.22 -3.59 -5.86
C ASN A 267 -13.57 -4.56 -7.01
N ASP A 268 -12.56 -5.06 -7.71
CA ASP A 268 -12.73 -5.93 -8.86
C ASP A 268 -13.03 -7.36 -8.42
N GLN A 269 -14.26 -7.82 -8.66
CA GLN A 269 -14.70 -9.18 -8.33
C GLN A 269 -14.45 -10.18 -9.46
N THR A 270 -14.00 -9.71 -10.64
CA THR A 270 -13.87 -10.58 -11.82
C THR A 270 -12.68 -11.54 -11.72
N PHE A 271 -11.75 -11.31 -10.79
CA PHE A 271 -10.61 -12.19 -10.53
C PHE A 271 -10.84 -13.23 -9.42
N ILE A 272 -11.99 -13.22 -8.73
CA ILE A 272 -12.27 -14.10 -7.58
C ILE A 272 -12.03 -15.57 -7.92
N GLN A 273 -12.60 -16.08 -9.02
CA GLN A 273 -12.47 -17.49 -9.39
C GLN A 273 -11.01 -17.90 -9.61
N THR A 274 -10.22 -17.04 -10.24
CA THR A 274 -8.78 -17.29 -10.44
C THR A 274 -8.04 -17.25 -9.10
N ALA A 275 -8.34 -16.27 -8.25
CA ALA A 275 -7.75 -16.15 -6.92
C ALA A 275 -8.08 -17.35 -6.01
N GLN A 276 -9.28 -17.92 -6.09
CA GLN A 276 -9.65 -19.13 -5.35
C GLN A 276 -8.69 -20.30 -5.64
N GLY A 277 -8.26 -20.45 -6.90
CA GLY A 277 -7.26 -21.45 -7.29
C GLY A 277 -5.84 -21.17 -6.81
N MET A 278 -5.57 -19.96 -6.29
CA MET A 278 -4.28 -19.53 -5.76
C MET A 278 -4.24 -19.50 -4.22
N LEU A 279 -5.35 -19.82 -3.54
CA LEU A 279 -5.49 -19.66 -2.09
C LEU A 279 -4.57 -20.60 -1.31
N VAL A 280 -4.48 -21.86 -1.74
CA VAL A 280 -3.61 -22.86 -1.12
C VAL A 280 -2.37 -23.04 -1.99
N THR A 281 -1.19 -22.84 -1.41
CA THR A 281 0.09 -23.03 -2.09
C THR A 281 0.44 -24.52 -2.21
N ASP A 282 1.38 -24.85 -3.10
CA ASP A 282 1.82 -26.23 -3.32
C ASP A 282 2.40 -26.91 -2.06
N ASP A 283 2.92 -26.13 -1.10
CA ASP A 283 3.40 -26.62 0.19
C ASP A 283 2.31 -26.71 1.28
N GLY A 284 1.03 -26.54 0.90
CA GLY A 284 -0.11 -26.66 1.79
C GLY A 284 -0.32 -25.47 2.73
N LYS A 285 0.30 -24.32 2.44
CA LYS A 285 0.08 -23.07 3.19
C LYS A 285 -1.00 -22.22 2.56
N ILE A 286 -1.48 -21.24 3.32
CA ILE A 286 -2.37 -20.22 2.77
C ILE A 286 -1.54 -19.07 2.21
N ASP A 287 -1.84 -18.69 0.96
CA ASP A 287 -1.38 -17.40 0.45
C ASP A 287 -2.23 -16.29 1.08
N ASN A 288 -1.66 -15.65 2.09
CA ASN A 288 -2.33 -14.60 2.85
C ASN A 288 -2.74 -13.40 1.98
N THR A 289 -1.99 -13.09 0.91
CA THR A 289 -2.37 -11.98 0.01
C THR A 289 -3.63 -12.32 -0.77
N VAL A 290 -3.76 -13.59 -1.18
CA VAL A 290 -4.95 -14.09 -1.87
C VAL A 290 -6.13 -14.14 -0.89
N LEU A 291 -5.91 -14.62 0.34
CA LEU A 291 -6.95 -14.67 1.36
C LEU A 291 -7.49 -13.28 1.68
N ASP A 292 -6.61 -12.28 1.85
CA ASP A 292 -7.01 -10.88 2.12
C ASP A 292 -7.95 -10.36 0.99
N TYR A 293 -7.55 -10.53 -0.28
CA TYR A 293 -8.40 -10.14 -1.41
C TYR A 293 -9.74 -10.89 -1.45
N LEU A 294 -9.73 -12.20 -1.19
CA LEU A 294 -10.94 -13.01 -1.16
C LEU A 294 -11.89 -12.60 -0.03
N ASP A 295 -11.35 -12.24 1.14
CA ASP A 295 -12.10 -11.77 2.31
C ASP A 295 -12.68 -10.36 2.09
N ASP A 296 -11.87 -9.41 1.60
CA ASP A 296 -12.25 -8.01 1.45
C ASP A 296 -13.16 -7.75 0.23
N VAL A 297 -12.85 -8.37 -0.91
CA VAL A 297 -13.52 -8.12 -2.20
C VAL A 297 -14.53 -9.20 -2.54
N GLY A 298 -14.13 -10.46 -2.38
CA GLY A 298 -14.99 -11.61 -2.69
C GLY A 298 -16.05 -11.89 -1.64
N LYS A 299 -15.74 -11.57 -0.38
CA LYS A 299 -16.67 -11.69 0.75
C LYS A 299 -17.31 -13.08 0.81
N GLU A 300 -18.63 -13.15 0.96
CA GLU A 300 -19.35 -14.43 1.02
C GLU A 300 -19.18 -15.29 -0.25
N GLN A 301 -18.92 -14.70 -1.43
CA GLN A 301 -18.67 -15.46 -2.67
C GLN A 301 -17.39 -16.31 -2.59
N SER A 302 -16.48 -15.95 -1.68
CA SER A 302 -15.25 -16.69 -1.43
C SER A 302 -15.44 -17.87 -0.48
N MET A 303 -16.62 -18.03 0.13
CA MET A 303 -16.83 -19.07 1.15
C MET A 303 -16.64 -20.48 0.63
N ASP A 304 -17.01 -20.77 -0.62
CA ASP A 304 -16.77 -22.08 -1.21
C ASP A 304 -15.28 -22.45 -1.19
N ALA A 305 -14.40 -21.52 -1.56
CA ALA A 305 -12.96 -21.76 -1.60
C ALA A 305 -12.34 -21.80 -0.19
N ILE A 306 -12.77 -20.91 0.70
CA ILE A 306 -12.33 -20.90 2.11
C ILE A 306 -12.70 -22.22 2.79
N PHE A 307 -13.94 -22.68 2.61
CA PHE A 307 -14.43 -23.94 3.15
C PHE A 307 -13.70 -25.14 2.53
N GLN A 308 -13.47 -25.14 1.21
CA GLN A 308 -12.69 -26.19 0.57
C GLN A 308 -11.25 -26.26 1.10
N ALA A 309 -10.57 -25.12 1.24
CA ALA A 309 -9.23 -25.07 1.81
C ALA A 309 -9.21 -25.65 3.23
N TYR A 310 -10.20 -25.31 4.05
CA TYR A 310 -10.36 -25.82 5.41
C TYR A 310 -10.61 -27.33 5.45
N SER A 311 -11.57 -27.82 4.65
CA SER A 311 -11.97 -29.23 4.66
C SER A 311 -10.98 -30.15 3.92
N SER A 312 -10.07 -29.60 3.12
CA SER A 312 -9.15 -30.38 2.27
C SER A 312 -8.15 -31.24 3.02
N GLY A 313 -7.82 -30.92 4.27
CA GLY A 313 -6.72 -31.56 4.96
C GLY A 313 -5.34 -30.92 4.71
N ALA A 314 -5.23 -30.00 3.73
CA ALA A 314 -3.95 -29.49 3.26
C ALA A 314 -3.33 -28.42 4.17
N VAL A 315 -4.17 -27.56 4.77
CA VAL A 315 -3.73 -26.42 5.58
C VAL A 315 -3.45 -26.87 7.01
N THR A 316 -2.20 -27.21 7.29
CA THR A 316 -1.84 -27.74 8.62
C THR A 316 -1.18 -26.71 9.54
N ASP A 317 -0.55 -25.64 9.04
CA ASP A 317 0.02 -24.63 9.92
C ASP A 317 -1.09 -23.93 10.71
N ARG A 318 -0.97 -23.95 12.05
CA ARG A 318 -1.96 -23.36 12.96
C ARG A 318 -2.21 -21.87 12.69
N GLY A 319 -1.19 -21.13 12.25
CA GLY A 319 -1.33 -19.72 11.91
C GLY A 319 -2.23 -19.54 10.69
N ASP A 320 -1.89 -20.24 9.60
CA ASP A 320 -2.68 -20.20 8.36
C ASP A 320 -4.11 -20.72 8.57
N LEU A 321 -4.29 -21.76 9.39
CA LEU A 321 -5.61 -22.24 9.77
C LEU A 321 -6.39 -21.17 10.56
N ALA A 322 -5.75 -20.48 11.51
CA ALA A 322 -6.41 -19.42 12.27
C ALA A 322 -6.84 -18.25 11.36
N ASP A 323 -6.02 -17.87 10.38
CA ASP A 323 -6.35 -16.83 9.40
C ASP A 323 -7.52 -17.25 8.51
N LEU A 324 -7.50 -18.49 8.00
CA LEU A 324 -8.59 -19.06 7.20
C LEU A 324 -9.90 -19.14 7.98
N VAL A 325 -9.81 -19.52 9.26
CA VAL A 325 -10.94 -19.53 10.19
C VAL A 325 -11.50 -18.13 10.40
N GLU A 326 -10.65 -17.12 10.68
CA GLU A 326 -11.08 -15.73 10.86
C GLU A 326 -11.84 -15.24 9.62
N ALA A 327 -11.35 -15.52 8.40
CA ALA A 327 -12.05 -15.14 7.17
C ALA A 327 -13.39 -15.89 6.99
N GLY A 328 -13.43 -17.19 7.28
CA GLY A 328 -14.61 -18.03 7.05
C GLY A 328 -15.74 -17.83 8.04
N VAL A 329 -15.42 -17.77 9.34
CA VAL A 329 -16.44 -17.78 10.41
C VAL A 329 -17.16 -16.45 10.58
N LYS A 330 -16.72 -15.37 9.92
CA LYS A 330 -17.46 -14.09 9.81
C LYS A 330 -18.88 -14.28 9.29
N TYR A 331 -19.09 -15.25 8.40
CA TYR A 331 -20.41 -15.52 7.81
C TYR A 331 -21.23 -16.53 8.64
N THR A 332 -20.78 -16.89 9.84
CA THR A 332 -21.56 -17.75 10.74
C THR A 332 -22.88 -17.05 11.12
N GLY A 333 -23.97 -17.79 11.13
CA GLY A 333 -25.33 -17.32 11.34
C GLY A 333 -26.09 -16.99 10.05
N SER A 334 -25.39 -16.71 8.95
CA SER A 334 -26.01 -16.43 7.63
C SER A 334 -25.64 -17.45 6.56
N ASN A 335 -24.45 -18.06 6.63
CA ASN A 335 -23.94 -18.98 5.62
C ASN A 335 -23.82 -20.42 6.17
N PRO A 336 -24.39 -21.45 5.49
CA PRO A 336 -24.34 -22.84 5.94
C PRO A 336 -22.92 -23.44 6.05
N GLN A 337 -22.00 -23.08 5.15
CA GLN A 337 -20.61 -23.57 5.20
C GLN A 337 -19.87 -22.96 6.37
N ALA A 338 -20.06 -21.67 6.63
CA ALA A 338 -19.48 -21.02 7.81
C ALA A 338 -20.01 -21.63 9.11
N ASN A 339 -21.32 -21.92 9.19
CA ASN A 339 -21.92 -22.63 10.33
C ASN A 339 -21.29 -24.01 10.54
N GLN A 340 -21.09 -24.75 9.45
CA GLN A 340 -20.46 -26.07 9.51
C GLN A 340 -19.00 -25.97 9.98
N MET A 341 -18.24 -25.04 9.41
CA MET A 341 -16.85 -24.78 9.79
C MET A 341 -16.72 -24.42 11.26
N PHE A 342 -17.57 -23.53 11.78
CA PHE A 342 -17.62 -23.18 13.19
C PHE A 342 -17.89 -24.41 14.09
N ASN A 343 -18.89 -25.22 13.72
CA ASN A 343 -19.23 -26.43 14.49
C ASN A 343 -18.08 -27.44 14.50
N ASP A 344 -17.39 -27.64 13.36
CA ASP A 344 -16.28 -28.58 13.25
C ASP A 344 -15.07 -28.14 14.09
N ILE A 345 -14.74 -26.84 14.08
CA ILE A 345 -13.68 -26.25 14.92
C ILE A 345 -13.99 -26.44 16.41
N MET A 346 -15.20 -26.10 16.82
CA MET A 346 -15.56 -26.07 18.23
C MET A 346 -15.81 -27.46 18.81
N SER A 347 -16.20 -28.43 17.98
CA SER A 347 -16.43 -29.82 18.40
C SER A 347 -15.19 -30.70 18.32
N SER A 348 -14.07 -30.19 17.78
CA SER A 348 -12.82 -30.94 17.62
C SER A 348 -11.95 -30.81 18.87
N ASP A 349 -11.54 -31.94 19.44
CA ASP A 349 -10.58 -31.98 20.54
C ASP A 349 -9.14 -31.69 20.06
N ASP A 350 -8.87 -31.88 18.78
CA ASP A 350 -7.53 -31.71 18.18
C ASP A 350 -7.22 -30.26 17.77
N THR A 351 -8.23 -29.38 17.76
CA THR A 351 -8.07 -27.99 17.34
C THR A 351 -7.52 -27.11 18.49
N ASP A 352 -6.45 -26.35 18.25
CA ASP A 352 -5.85 -25.45 19.27
C ASP A 352 -6.90 -24.51 19.87
N MET A 353 -6.76 -24.25 21.16
CA MET A 353 -7.52 -23.21 21.86
C MET A 353 -7.41 -21.84 21.18
N ARG A 354 -6.27 -21.53 20.52
CA ARG A 354 -6.10 -20.29 19.73
C ARG A 354 -7.04 -20.22 18.54
N VAL A 355 -7.20 -21.31 17.80
CA VAL A 355 -8.05 -21.37 16.62
C VAL A 355 -9.52 -21.30 17.05
N LYS A 356 -9.90 -22.07 18.08
CA LYS A 356 -11.23 -21.98 18.71
C LYS A 356 -11.55 -20.57 19.20
N TRP A 357 -10.58 -19.91 19.85
CA TRP A 357 -10.75 -18.54 20.32
C TRP A 357 -10.90 -17.52 19.19
N SER A 358 -10.14 -17.66 18.09
CA SER A 358 -10.34 -16.84 16.89
C SER A 358 -11.77 -16.98 16.36
N ALA A 359 -12.29 -18.21 16.26
CA ALA A 359 -13.67 -18.43 15.83
C ALA A 359 -14.70 -17.80 16.77
N LEU A 360 -14.54 -17.96 18.09
CA LEU A 360 -15.43 -17.37 19.09
C LEU A 360 -15.45 -15.83 19.06
N ARG A 361 -14.30 -15.20 18.77
CA ARG A 361 -14.18 -13.75 18.70
C ARG A 361 -14.98 -13.14 17.56
N GLU A 362 -15.13 -13.84 16.44
CA GLU A 362 -15.92 -13.34 15.31
C GLU A 362 -17.44 -13.45 15.57
N MET A 363 -17.86 -14.26 16.56
CA MET A 363 -19.28 -14.51 16.80
C MET A 363 -20.03 -13.25 17.23
N ASP A 364 -19.40 -12.34 17.96
CA ASP A 364 -20.05 -11.10 18.37
C ASP A 364 -19.90 -9.96 17.35
N ASP A 365 -19.16 -10.15 16.26
CA ASP A 365 -18.96 -9.14 15.21
C ASP A 365 -20.14 -9.10 14.23
N SER A 366 -21.27 -8.57 14.70
CA SER A 366 -22.46 -8.25 13.89
C SER A 366 -23.39 -7.32 14.66
N ASP A 367 -24.05 -6.40 13.95
CA ASP A 367 -25.15 -5.59 14.49
C ASP A 367 -26.53 -6.17 14.14
N ASP A 368 -26.58 -7.23 13.32
CA ASP A 368 -27.84 -7.88 12.94
C ASP A 368 -28.30 -8.85 14.02
N THR A 369 -29.39 -8.49 14.72
CA THR A 369 -29.96 -9.31 15.80
C THR A 369 -30.32 -10.73 15.36
N ALA A 370 -30.77 -10.94 14.10
CA ALA A 370 -31.10 -12.27 13.62
C ALA A 370 -29.84 -13.14 13.44
N VAL A 371 -28.76 -12.56 12.93
CA VAL A 371 -27.45 -13.22 12.83
C VAL A 371 -26.93 -13.55 14.23
N LEU A 372 -26.97 -12.59 15.17
CA LEU A 372 -26.54 -12.81 16.55
C LEU A 372 -27.34 -13.92 17.24
N GLN A 373 -28.67 -13.99 17.04
CA GLN A 373 -29.51 -15.07 17.55
C GLN A 373 -29.11 -16.44 16.95
N SER A 374 -28.86 -16.50 15.64
CA SER A 374 -28.39 -17.74 15.00
C SER A 374 -27.02 -18.17 15.55
N ARG A 375 -26.10 -17.23 15.75
CA ARG A 375 -24.77 -17.46 16.32
C ARG A 375 -24.86 -17.96 17.77
N LEU A 376 -25.72 -17.37 18.60
CA LEU A 376 -25.97 -17.83 19.97
C LEU A 376 -26.53 -19.26 19.97
N ASN A 377 -27.50 -19.57 19.11
CA ASN A 377 -28.06 -20.92 18.98
C ASN A 377 -27.00 -21.95 18.58
N LEU A 378 -26.09 -21.61 17.67
CA LEU A 378 -24.96 -22.49 17.30
C LEU A 378 -24.06 -22.76 18.51
N MET A 379 -23.71 -21.71 19.26
CA MET A 379 -22.88 -21.83 20.45
C MET A 379 -23.53 -22.68 21.55
N SER A 380 -24.84 -22.53 21.77
CA SER A 380 -25.58 -23.32 22.77
C SER A 380 -25.70 -24.80 22.43
N ASN A 381 -25.55 -25.18 21.16
CA ASN A 381 -25.63 -26.57 20.71
C ASN A 381 -24.28 -27.32 20.78
N ILE A 382 -23.18 -26.61 21.01
CA ILE A 382 -21.87 -27.23 21.16
C ILE A 382 -21.79 -27.92 22.52
N GLN A 383 -21.36 -29.18 22.51
CA GLN A 383 -21.18 -29.93 23.75
C GLN A 383 -20.04 -29.30 24.57
N PRO A 384 -20.18 -29.17 25.89
CA PRO A 384 -19.09 -28.71 26.74
C PRO A 384 -17.86 -29.59 26.57
N SER A 385 -16.71 -28.94 26.42
CA SER A 385 -15.40 -29.61 26.32
C SER A 385 -14.96 -30.11 27.70
N ASP A 386 -14.09 -31.13 27.74
CA ASP A 386 -13.40 -31.50 28.99
C ASP A 386 -12.42 -30.41 29.45
N ASN A 387 -12.06 -29.48 28.56
CA ASN A 387 -11.20 -28.34 28.85
C ASN A 387 -12.01 -27.18 29.47
N ASP A 388 -11.86 -26.98 30.78
CA ASP A 388 -12.46 -25.86 31.52
C ASP A 388 -12.14 -24.48 30.91
N ALA A 389 -10.97 -24.32 30.29
CA ALA A 389 -10.63 -23.06 29.64
C ALA A 389 -11.47 -22.78 28.38
N GLU A 390 -11.72 -23.81 27.57
CA GLU A 390 -12.61 -23.69 26.40
C GLU A 390 -14.01 -23.31 26.84
N ASN A 391 -14.54 -23.99 27.85
CA ASN A 391 -15.89 -23.73 28.38
C ASN A 391 -16.02 -22.30 28.92
N LYS A 392 -15.02 -21.80 29.65
CA LYS A 392 -15.03 -20.43 30.20
C LYS A 392 -15.00 -19.36 29.11
N VAL A 393 -14.16 -19.55 28.08
CA VAL A 393 -14.12 -18.61 26.95
C VAL A 393 -15.42 -18.66 26.16
N MET A 394 -15.96 -19.84 25.89
CA MET A 394 -17.26 -19.98 25.22
C MET A 394 -18.38 -19.28 26.00
N GLN A 395 -18.48 -19.51 27.32
CA GLN A 395 -19.48 -18.83 28.16
C GLN A 395 -19.34 -17.32 28.15
N MET A 396 -18.12 -16.80 28.17
CA MET A 396 -17.86 -15.35 28.09
C MET A 396 -18.42 -14.76 26.79
N TYR A 397 -18.16 -15.37 25.64
CA TYR A 397 -18.70 -14.92 24.36
C TYR A 397 -20.21 -15.13 24.23
N SER A 398 -20.78 -16.22 24.78
CA SER A 398 -22.25 -16.40 24.82
C SER A 398 -22.94 -15.27 25.59
N LYS A 399 -22.43 -14.90 26.78
CA LYS A 399 -22.98 -13.78 27.56
C LYS A 399 -22.90 -12.45 26.80
N GLN A 400 -21.81 -12.24 26.07
CA GLN A 400 -21.66 -11.03 25.26
C GLN A 400 -22.70 -10.97 24.14
N LEU A 401 -22.99 -12.10 23.48
CA LEU A 401 -24.04 -12.19 22.49
C LEU A 401 -25.43 -11.95 23.08
N GLU A 402 -25.74 -12.58 24.21
CA GLU A 402 -27.01 -12.38 24.94
C GLU A 402 -27.21 -10.91 25.29
N ALA A 403 -26.20 -10.26 25.85
CA ALA A 403 -26.26 -8.84 26.18
C ALA A 403 -26.48 -7.97 24.92
N LYS A 404 -25.75 -8.21 23.83
CA LYS A 404 -25.95 -7.51 22.55
C LYS A 404 -27.37 -7.68 22.01
N ILE A 405 -27.91 -8.90 22.03
CA ILE A 405 -29.27 -9.21 21.57
C ILE A 405 -30.33 -8.48 22.43
N ASN A 406 -30.09 -8.39 23.74
CA ASN A 406 -31.00 -7.74 24.69
C ASN A 406 -30.82 -6.21 24.78
N GLY A 407 -29.81 -5.65 24.11
CA GLY A 407 -29.46 -4.22 24.20
C GLY A 407 -28.87 -3.83 25.56
N GLU A 408 -28.24 -4.78 26.25
CA GLU A 408 -27.59 -4.58 27.55
C GLU A 408 -26.11 -4.23 27.40
N GLU A 409 -25.57 -3.48 28.36
CA GLU A 409 -24.14 -3.15 28.39
C GLU A 409 -23.34 -4.36 28.92
N PHE A 410 -22.34 -4.80 28.15
CA PHE A 410 -21.43 -5.87 28.53
C PHE A 410 -19.97 -5.45 28.38
N ASP A 411 -19.24 -5.34 29.49
CA ASP A 411 -17.83 -5.00 29.48
C ASP A 411 -16.97 -6.27 29.29
N MET A 412 -16.74 -6.62 28.03
CA MET A 412 -15.88 -7.74 27.64
C MET A 412 -14.45 -7.59 28.19
N ARG A 413 -13.94 -6.37 28.32
CA ARG A 413 -12.60 -6.13 28.85
C ARG A 413 -12.54 -6.48 30.34
N ASN A 414 -13.60 -6.19 31.09
CA ASN A 414 -13.69 -6.57 32.50
C ASN A 414 -13.81 -8.09 32.67
N GLU A 415 -14.63 -8.76 31.86
CA GLU A 415 -14.76 -10.23 31.93
C GLU A 415 -13.44 -10.94 31.55
N MET A 416 -12.72 -10.46 30.52
CA MET A 416 -11.39 -10.99 30.21
C MET A 416 -10.39 -10.79 31.37
N ARG A 417 -10.49 -9.67 32.11
CA ARG A 417 -9.63 -9.41 33.28
C ARG A 417 -10.00 -10.29 34.47
N SER A 418 -11.29 -10.61 34.65
CA SER A 418 -11.77 -11.42 35.77
C SER A 418 -11.24 -12.86 35.72
N LEU A 419 -10.98 -13.39 34.51
CA LEU A 419 -10.34 -14.70 34.31
C LEU A 419 -8.88 -14.74 34.78
N GLY A 420 -8.20 -13.60 34.82
CA GLY A 420 -6.83 -13.47 35.34
C GLY A 420 -5.72 -13.87 34.35
N THR A 421 -4.53 -13.28 34.50
CA THR A 421 -3.39 -13.52 33.58
C THR A 421 -2.94 -14.98 33.54
N ASP A 422 -3.03 -15.69 34.66
CA ASP A 422 -2.64 -17.10 34.75
C ASP A 422 -3.58 -18.02 33.97
N PHE A 423 -4.88 -17.70 33.92
CA PHE A 423 -5.82 -18.37 33.04
C PHE A 423 -5.40 -18.23 31.58
N TRP A 424 -5.19 -17.00 31.10
CA TRP A 424 -4.79 -16.76 29.71
C TRP A 424 -3.43 -17.38 29.39
N ARG A 425 -2.51 -17.39 30.35
CA ARG A 425 -1.23 -18.08 30.19
C ARG A 425 -1.40 -19.60 30.08
N SER A 426 -2.28 -20.21 30.87
CA SER A 426 -2.54 -21.66 30.83
C SER A 426 -3.34 -22.07 29.60
N ALA A 427 -4.40 -21.32 29.28
CA ALA A 427 -5.31 -21.58 28.16
C ALA A 427 -4.60 -21.47 26.80
N PHE A 428 -3.61 -20.58 26.69
CA PHE A 428 -2.89 -20.30 25.44
C PHE A 428 -1.40 -20.66 25.47
N GLY A 429 -0.91 -21.27 26.56
CA GLY A 429 0.51 -21.46 26.83
C GLY A 429 0.89 -22.82 27.43
N GLY A 430 1.15 -23.79 26.55
CA GLY A 430 2.10 -24.87 26.79
C GLY A 430 3.52 -24.46 26.40
N ARG A 431 4.26 -23.84 27.33
CA ARG A 431 5.73 -23.73 27.25
C ARG A 431 6.30 -24.62 28.33
N GLY A 432 6.92 -25.73 27.92
CA GLY A 432 7.64 -26.61 28.82
C GLY A 432 8.63 -25.82 29.68
N ASP A 433 8.58 -26.09 30.97
CA ASP A 433 9.63 -25.79 31.95
C ASP A 433 10.86 -26.69 31.77
N ASP A 434 11.21 -27.04 30.53
CA ASP A 434 12.52 -27.60 30.21
C ASP A 434 13.48 -26.45 29.86
N ARG A 435 13.87 -25.71 30.90
CA ARG A 435 15.20 -25.08 30.94
C ARG A 435 16.28 -26.15 31.15
N GLY A 436 16.24 -27.21 30.35
CA GLY A 436 17.32 -28.16 30.17
C GLY A 436 18.18 -27.68 29.01
N ARG A 437 19.42 -27.32 29.31
CA ARG A 437 20.45 -27.03 28.31
C ARG A 437 20.60 -28.23 27.37
N ASP A 438 20.09 -28.13 26.16
CA ASP A 438 20.67 -28.85 25.04
C ASP A 438 20.68 -27.95 23.80
N ARG A 439 21.88 -27.48 23.50
CA ARG A 439 22.26 -26.89 22.22
C ARG A 439 22.41 -28.05 21.24
N GLY A 440 21.45 -28.23 20.35
CA GLY A 440 21.64 -29.09 19.20
C GLY A 440 20.35 -29.69 18.67
N ARG A 441 20.06 -29.33 17.42
CA ARG A 441 19.23 -30.04 16.43
C ARG A 441 17.70 -29.85 16.53
N ASP A 442 17.18 -29.33 15.41
CA ASP A 442 15.82 -29.43 14.87
C ASP A 442 14.66 -29.29 15.86
N ARG A 443 14.28 -28.03 16.10
CA ARG A 443 13.00 -27.66 16.71
C ARG A 443 12.43 -26.46 15.95
N GLY A 444 11.85 -26.72 14.77
CA GLY A 444 11.43 -25.66 13.85
C GLY A 444 10.03 -25.78 13.27
N GLU A 445 9.60 -26.98 12.88
CA GLU A 445 8.45 -27.15 11.97
C GLU A 445 7.28 -27.95 12.59
N ASP A 446 7.54 -29.08 13.25
CA ASP A 446 6.45 -29.98 13.72
C ASP A 446 5.50 -29.40 14.80
N ARG A 447 5.86 -28.31 15.48
CA ARG A 447 5.08 -27.78 16.62
C ARG A 447 3.98 -26.80 16.23
N ARG A 448 3.92 -26.38 14.97
CA ARG A 448 2.86 -25.49 14.47
C ARG A 448 1.78 -26.23 13.71
N ASN A 449 2.06 -27.44 13.26
CA ASN A 449 1.13 -28.18 12.44
C ASN A 449 0.03 -28.80 13.31
N GLN A 450 -1.21 -28.62 12.89
CA GLN A 450 -2.41 -29.21 13.47
C GLN A 450 -3.29 -29.75 12.36
N PRO A 451 -4.10 -30.78 12.63
CA PRO A 451 -5.00 -31.29 11.62
C PRO A 451 -6.07 -30.23 11.32
N THR A 452 -6.24 -29.89 10.05
CA THR A 452 -7.55 -29.44 9.54
C THR A 452 -8.56 -30.54 9.84
N VAL A 453 -9.71 -30.18 10.40
CA VAL A 453 -10.72 -31.14 10.86
C VAL A 453 -11.26 -31.92 9.66
N ILE A 454 -10.84 -33.17 9.51
CA ILE A 454 -11.38 -34.11 8.53
C ILE A 454 -12.42 -34.96 9.25
N ARG A 455 -13.71 -34.77 8.96
CA ARG A 455 -14.66 -35.86 9.25
C ARG A 455 -14.37 -36.98 8.26
N GLY A 456 -13.93 -38.12 8.78
CA GLY A 456 -13.93 -39.36 8.04
C GLY A 456 -15.30 -39.59 7.42
N GLN A 457 -15.31 -40.04 6.17
CA GLN A 457 -16.50 -40.59 5.52
C GLN A 457 -17.14 -41.70 6.34
#